data_AF-A0A374VVP4-F1
#
_entry.id   AF-A0A374VVP4-F1
#
_cell.length_a   1.000
_cell.length_b   1.000
_cell.length_c   1.000
_cell.angle_alpha   90.00
_cell.angle_beta   90.00
_cell.angle_gamma   90.00
#
_symmetry.space_group_name_H-M   'P 1'
#
loop_
_entity.id
_entity.type
_entity.pdbx_description
1 polymer ?
#
loop_
_entity_poly.entity_id
_entity_poly.type
_entity_poly.pdbx_seq_one_letter_code
_entity_poly.pdbx_strand_id
1 'polypeptide(L)'
;MLRKILSPETCAACRLCCGFDCTDTWEFPVLPQETVEAMHRMGVSPELVPAGKEQTFAAPPLRGEELFFCPMLCETGCTMGSEKPFDCKVWPFRMMRDLAGNVRVAVAGYCPGMERYTDEQLETFLAEEGLGKLLLAYAAEHPAHVKPYSKEYRFLNV
;
A
#
# COMPACT_ATOMS: atom_id res chain seq x y z
N MET A 1 10.28 2.41 -11.02
CA MET A 1 9.99 3.58 -10.16
C MET A 1 10.57 3.37 -8.75
N LEU A 2 9.91 2.63 -7.85
CA LEU A 2 10.39 2.46 -6.46
C LEU A 2 11.81 1.87 -6.29
N ARG A 3 12.31 1.13 -7.28
CA ARG A 3 13.65 0.49 -7.23
C ARG A 3 14.81 1.45 -6.99
N LYS A 4 14.64 2.76 -7.22
CA LYS A 4 15.68 3.76 -6.92
C LYS A 4 15.84 4.05 -5.42
N ILE A 5 14.80 3.77 -4.62
CA ILE A 5 14.79 4.03 -3.18
C ILE A 5 14.55 2.76 -2.34
N LEU A 6 14.03 1.69 -2.94
CA LEU A 6 13.73 0.41 -2.29
C LEU A 6 14.14 -0.78 -3.15
N SER A 7 15.01 -1.62 -2.61
CA SER A 7 15.39 -2.90 -3.23
C SER A 7 14.26 -3.94 -3.07
N PRO A 8 13.90 -4.68 -4.14
CA PRO A 8 12.95 -5.79 -4.04
C PRO A 8 13.39 -6.85 -3.01
N GLU A 9 14.68 -7.13 -2.91
CA GLU A 9 15.27 -8.10 -1.99
C GLU A 9 15.08 -7.65 -0.53
N THR A 10 15.28 -6.35 -0.27
CA THR A 10 15.04 -5.76 1.05
C THR A 10 13.56 -5.87 1.44
N CYS A 11 12.65 -5.56 0.51
CA CYS A 11 11.22 -5.67 0.76
C CYS A 11 10.76 -7.12 0.97
N ALA A 12 11.31 -8.07 0.19
CA ALA A 12 11.02 -9.50 0.31
C ALA A 12 11.49 -10.09 1.65
N ALA A 13 12.61 -9.59 2.19
CA ALA A 13 13.09 -9.95 3.53
C ALA A 13 12.26 -9.29 4.64
N CYS A 14 11.87 -8.03 4.46
CA CYS A 14 11.14 -7.24 5.45
C CYS A 14 9.68 -7.70 5.63
N ARG A 15 8.96 -7.96 4.53
CA ARG A 15 7.56 -8.45 4.50
C ARG A 15 6.51 -7.61 5.24
N LEU A 16 6.88 -6.46 5.79
CA LEU A 16 6.02 -5.62 6.62
C LEU A 16 4.73 -5.20 5.90
N CYS A 17 4.80 -4.87 4.60
CA CYS A 17 3.62 -4.49 3.82
C CYS A 17 2.61 -5.62 3.56
N CYS A 18 2.89 -6.85 4.01
CA CYS A 18 2.06 -8.04 3.79
C CYS A 18 1.56 -8.65 5.11
N GLY A 19 1.93 -8.10 6.27
CA GLY A 19 1.45 -8.56 7.58
C GLY A 19 0.70 -7.43 8.25
N PHE A 20 -0.45 -7.74 8.85
CA PHE A 20 -1.38 -6.79 9.42
C PHE A 20 -1.91 -7.31 10.75
N ASP A 21 -1.93 -6.49 11.79
CA ASP A 21 -2.57 -6.79 13.06
C ASP A 21 -3.97 -6.17 13.15
N CYS A 22 -4.59 -6.20 14.33
CA CYS A 22 -5.92 -5.64 14.54
C CYS A 22 -6.00 -4.11 14.40
N THR A 23 -4.87 -3.41 14.42
CA THR A 23 -4.75 -1.94 14.38
C THR A 23 -4.53 -1.39 12.98
N ASP A 24 -4.08 -2.21 12.03
CA ASP A 24 -3.71 -1.77 10.68
C ASP A 24 -4.51 -2.45 9.54
N THR A 25 -5.57 -3.23 9.84
CA THR A 25 -6.46 -3.81 8.79
C THR A 25 -7.05 -2.76 7.82
N TRP A 26 -7.18 -1.50 8.25
CA TRP A 26 -7.60 -0.38 7.38
C TRP A 26 -6.60 -0.08 6.26
N GLU A 27 -5.36 -0.56 6.39
CA GLU A 27 -4.28 -0.43 5.42
C GLU A 27 -4.30 -1.47 4.30
N PHE A 28 -5.19 -2.47 4.38
CA PHE A 28 -5.31 -3.48 3.33
C PHE A 28 -5.39 -2.83 1.95
N PRO A 29 -4.73 -3.43 0.94
CA PRO A 29 -4.80 -2.91 -0.41
C PRO A 29 -6.24 -2.96 -0.91
N VAL A 30 -6.64 -1.94 -1.65
CA VAL A 30 -7.82 -2.07 -2.50
C VAL A 30 -7.47 -2.95 -3.69
N LEU A 31 -8.38 -3.86 -4.02
CA LEU A 31 -8.26 -4.92 -5.01
C LEU A 31 -9.29 -4.65 -6.12
N PRO A 32 -8.86 -4.03 -7.22
CA PRO A 32 -9.62 -3.99 -8.46
C PRO A 32 -9.94 -5.39 -8.98
N GLN A 33 -10.97 -5.50 -9.82
CA GLN A 33 -11.43 -6.78 -10.35
C GLN A 33 -10.31 -7.56 -11.04
N GLU A 34 -9.46 -6.90 -11.82
CA GLU A 34 -8.33 -7.52 -12.51
C GLU A 34 -7.30 -8.12 -11.53
N THR A 35 -7.15 -7.52 -10.35
CA THR A 35 -6.27 -8.02 -9.29
C THR A 35 -6.86 -9.30 -8.69
N VAL A 36 -8.17 -9.31 -8.42
CA VAL A 36 -8.89 -10.49 -7.90
C VAL A 36 -8.83 -11.64 -8.90
N GLU A 37 -9.06 -11.37 -10.18
CA GLU A 37 -8.94 -12.36 -11.26
C GLU A 37 -7.50 -12.90 -11.38
N ALA A 38 -6.48 -12.06 -11.20
CA ALA A 38 -5.09 -12.51 -11.18
C ALA A 38 -4.81 -13.46 -10.00
N MET A 39 -5.33 -13.16 -8.81
CA MET A 39 -5.22 -14.05 -7.64
C MET A 39 -5.87 -15.41 -7.92
N HIS A 40 -7.06 -15.44 -8.51
CA HIS A 40 -7.75 -16.68 -8.88
C HIS A 40 -6.95 -17.49 -9.92
N ARG A 41 -6.36 -16.84 -10.94
CA ARG A 41 -5.47 -17.51 -11.91
C ARG A 41 -4.24 -18.13 -11.23
N MET A 42 -3.77 -17.53 -10.14
CA MET A 42 -2.68 -18.03 -9.30
C MET A 42 -3.13 -19.09 -8.28
N GLY A 43 -4.41 -19.51 -8.30
CA GLY A 43 -4.95 -20.54 -7.42
C GLY A 43 -5.30 -20.04 -6.02
N VAL A 44 -5.35 -18.72 -5.80
CA VAL A 44 -5.63 -18.09 -4.50
C VAL A 44 -6.99 -17.41 -4.53
N SER A 45 -7.92 -17.86 -3.67
CA SER A 45 -9.30 -17.34 -3.59
C SER A 45 -9.64 -16.95 -2.15
N PRO A 46 -9.22 -15.76 -1.69
CA PRO A 46 -9.48 -15.34 -0.31
C PRO A 46 -10.90 -14.82 -0.13
N GLU A 47 -11.33 -14.71 1.11
CA GLU A 47 -12.55 -13.97 1.44
C GLU A 47 -12.33 -12.47 1.22
N LEU A 48 -13.31 -11.84 0.57
CA LEU A 48 -13.26 -10.42 0.17
C LEU A 48 -14.49 -9.68 0.66
N VAL A 49 -14.31 -8.40 1.00
CA VAL A 49 -15.39 -7.47 1.34
C VAL A 49 -15.34 -6.24 0.43
N PRO A 50 -16.46 -5.52 0.25
CA PRO A 50 -16.47 -4.30 -0.57
C PRO A 50 -15.56 -3.19 -0.03
N ALA A 51 -14.88 -2.49 -0.94
CA ALA A 51 -14.14 -1.25 -0.71
C ALA A 51 -14.56 -0.22 -1.77
N GLY A 52 -15.59 0.56 -1.46
CA GLY A 52 -16.21 1.45 -2.47
C GLY A 52 -16.85 0.64 -3.60
N LYS A 53 -16.34 0.78 -4.82
CA LYS A 53 -16.76 -0.01 -6.00
C LYS A 53 -15.87 -1.24 -6.25
N GLU A 54 -14.79 -1.38 -5.50
CA GLU A 54 -13.78 -2.43 -5.61
C GLU A 54 -13.87 -3.35 -4.38
N GLN A 55 -12.88 -4.20 -4.17
CA GLN A 55 -12.85 -5.15 -3.06
C GLN A 55 -11.59 -4.96 -2.19
N THR A 56 -11.58 -5.54 -1.01
CA THR A 56 -10.39 -5.71 -0.17
C THR A 56 -10.50 -7.02 0.60
N PHE A 57 -9.45 -7.42 1.32
CA PHE A 57 -9.48 -8.65 2.11
C PHE A 57 -10.47 -8.55 3.26
N ALA A 58 -11.15 -9.66 3.54
CA ALA A 58 -11.89 -9.84 4.78
C ALA A 58 -10.90 -10.20 5.90
N ALA A 59 -10.58 -9.25 6.79
CA ALA A 59 -9.79 -9.58 7.97
C ALA A 59 -10.61 -10.51 8.88
N PRO A 60 -10.04 -11.62 9.39
CA PRO A 60 -10.62 -12.31 10.52
C PRO A 60 -10.60 -11.38 11.75
N PRO A 61 -11.39 -11.67 12.80
CA PRO A 61 -11.34 -10.89 14.04
C PRO A 61 -10.02 -11.15 14.81
N LEU A 62 -8.96 -10.44 14.42
CA LEU A 62 -7.63 -10.50 15.01
C LEU A 62 -7.63 -9.96 16.46
N ARG A 63 -6.87 -10.59 17.35
CA ARG A 63 -6.70 -10.21 18.76
C ARG A 63 -5.24 -10.11 19.17
N GLY A 64 -4.90 -9.08 19.94
CA GLY A 64 -3.55 -8.91 20.46
C GLY A 64 -2.51 -8.85 19.35
N GLU A 65 -1.55 -9.78 19.37
CA GLU A 65 -0.44 -9.88 18.41
C GLU A 65 -0.74 -10.82 17.22
N GLU A 66 -2.00 -11.24 17.04
CA GLU A 66 -2.39 -12.04 15.87
C GLU A 66 -2.20 -11.25 14.57
N LEU A 67 -1.56 -11.89 13.59
CA LEU A 67 -1.31 -11.30 12.28
C LEU A 67 -2.16 -11.97 11.20
N PHE A 68 -2.82 -11.15 10.39
CA PHE A 68 -3.26 -11.51 9.06
C PHE A 68 -2.11 -11.33 8.08
N PHE A 69 -1.72 -12.41 7.42
CA PHE A 69 -0.77 -12.33 6.30
C PHE A 69 -1.52 -12.32 4.97
N CYS A 70 -1.10 -11.44 4.08
CA CYS A 70 -1.60 -11.37 2.72
C CYS A 70 -1.54 -12.77 2.06
N PRO A 71 -2.64 -13.27 1.47
CA PRO A 71 -2.66 -14.57 0.80
C PRO A 71 -1.67 -14.72 -0.35
N MET A 72 -1.14 -13.61 -0.87
CA MET A 72 -0.15 -13.58 -1.94
C MET A 72 1.29 -13.48 -1.44
N LEU A 73 1.52 -13.50 -0.11
CA LEU A 73 2.85 -13.57 0.48
C LEU A 73 3.36 -15.01 0.48
N CYS A 74 4.57 -15.23 -0.02
CA CYS A 74 5.30 -16.49 0.11
C CYS A 74 6.68 -16.28 0.76
N GLU A 75 7.48 -17.34 0.85
CA GLU A 75 8.83 -17.32 1.43
C GLU A 75 9.78 -16.33 0.74
N THR A 76 9.57 -16.00 -0.53
CA THR A 76 10.41 -15.08 -1.29
C THR A 76 9.77 -13.71 -1.52
N GLY A 77 8.66 -13.42 -0.82
CA GLY A 77 7.91 -12.16 -0.92
C GLY A 77 6.59 -12.31 -1.68
N CYS A 78 6.10 -11.23 -2.28
CA CYS A 78 4.81 -11.24 -2.95
C CYS A 78 4.87 -11.95 -4.31
N THR A 79 3.99 -12.94 -4.51
CA THR A 79 3.90 -13.76 -5.73
C THR A 79 3.31 -13.03 -6.94
N MET A 80 2.59 -11.91 -6.73
CA MET A 80 1.87 -11.22 -7.81
C MET A 80 2.76 -10.52 -8.83
N GLY A 81 4.05 -10.30 -8.57
CA GLY A 81 4.94 -9.68 -9.55
C GLY A 81 4.44 -8.31 -10.02
N SER A 82 4.15 -8.17 -11.32
CA SER A 82 3.56 -6.98 -11.97
C SER A 82 2.03 -6.88 -11.83
N GLU A 83 1.35 -7.97 -11.46
CA GLU A 83 -0.11 -8.04 -11.26
C GLU A 83 -0.53 -7.47 -9.89
N LYS A 84 0.40 -6.99 -9.07
CA LYS A 84 0.11 -6.35 -7.78
C LYS A 84 -0.96 -5.26 -7.94
N PRO A 85 -1.87 -5.09 -6.97
CA PRO A 85 -2.77 -3.94 -6.95
C PRO A 85 -1.97 -2.64 -6.86
N PHE A 86 -2.57 -1.53 -7.27
CA PHE A 86 -1.92 -0.21 -7.29
C PHE A 86 -1.31 0.14 -5.93
N ASP A 87 -2.06 -0.07 -4.84
CA ASP A 87 -1.62 0.14 -3.46
C ASP A 87 -0.29 -0.56 -3.13
N CYS A 88 -0.15 -1.83 -3.52
CA CYS A 88 1.08 -2.60 -3.28
C CYS A 88 2.23 -2.19 -4.22
N LYS A 89 1.93 -1.63 -5.40
CA LYS A 89 2.95 -1.14 -6.35
C LYS A 89 3.59 0.16 -5.89
N VAL A 90 2.86 0.98 -5.14
CA VAL A 90 3.31 2.31 -4.69
C VAL A 90 3.69 2.36 -3.21
N TRP A 91 3.37 1.33 -2.42
CA TRP A 91 3.83 1.21 -1.04
C TRP A 91 5.36 1.40 -0.96
N PRO A 92 5.88 2.25 -0.06
CA PRO A 92 5.27 2.78 1.17
C PRO A 92 4.58 4.14 1.02
N PHE A 93 4.37 4.64 -0.20
CA PHE A 93 3.57 5.83 -0.43
C PHE A 93 2.08 5.50 -0.46
N ARG A 94 1.26 6.44 0.02
CA ARG A 94 -0.21 6.34 0.03
C ARG A 94 -0.82 7.66 -0.41
N MET A 95 -2.00 7.55 -1.00
CA MET A 95 -2.92 8.68 -1.13
C MET A 95 -3.74 8.74 0.15
N MET A 96 -3.66 9.84 0.88
CA MET A 96 -4.23 9.96 2.22
C MET A 96 -4.92 11.30 2.40
N ARG A 97 -6.04 11.31 3.14
CA ARG A 97 -6.67 12.57 3.57
C ARG A 97 -5.88 13.20 4.71
N ASP A 98 -5.56 14.47 4.60
CA ASP A 98 -5.04 15.26 5.72
C ASP A 98 -6.17 15.62 6.72
N LEU A 99 -5.80 16.29 7.82
CA LEU A 99 -6.76 16.74 8.83
C LEU A 99 -7.79 17.76 8.33
N ALA A 100 -7.49 18.44 7.22
CA ALA A 100 -8.42 19.35 6.54
C ALA A 100 -9.29 18.64 5.49
N GLY A 101 -9.09 17.34 5.28
CA GLY A 101 -9.82 16.51 4.33
C GLY A 101 -9.26 16.51 2.91
N ASN A 102 -8.16 17.22 2.65
CA ASN A 102 -7.53 17.27 1.33
C ASN A 102 -6.79 15.96 1.06
N VAL A 103 -6.83 15.51 -0.21
CA VAL A 103 -6.04 14.36 -0.63
C VAL A 103 -4.59 14.79 -0.83
N ARG A 104 -3.67 14.11 -0.17
CA ARG A 104 -2.23 14.36 -0.18
C ARG A 104 -1.49 13.05 -0.43
N VAL A 105 -0.22 13.16 -0.84
CA VAL A 105 0.69 12.02 -0.80
C VAL A 105 1.35 11.98 0.57
N ALA A 106 1.36 10.78 1.16
CA ALA A 106 2.05 10.52 2.41
C ALA A 106 2.90 9.26 2.31
N VAL A 107 3.90 9.13 3.18
CA VAL A 107 4.80 7.98 3.24
C VAL A 107 4.73 7.34 4.62
N ALA A 108 4.69 6.00 4.67
CA ALA A 108 4.68 5.26 5.94
C ALA A 108 5.96 5.55 6.74
N GLY A 109 5.81 6.21 7.89
CA GLY A 109 6.93 6.57 8.77
C GLY A 109 7.58 5.37 9.45
N TYR A 110 6.82 4.29 9.63
CA TYR A 110 7.29 3.03 10.21
C TYR A 110 7.98 2.10 9.19
N CYS A 111 8.10 2.51 7.92
CA CYS A 111 8.83 1.72 6.93
C CYS A 111 10.34 1.90 7.12
N PRO A 112 11.10 0.85 7.48
CA PRO A 112 12.56 0.98 7.71
C PRO A 112 13.32 1.38 6.43
N GLY A 113 12.71 1.16 5.27
CA GLY A 113 13.23 1.64 3.99
C GLY A 113 13.14 3.15 3.83
N MET A 114 12.13 3.79 4.44
CA MET A 114 11.85 5.23 4.32
C MET A 114 12.46 6.06 5.45
N GLU A 115 12.72 5.48 6.63
CA GLU A 115 13.34 6.17 7.77
C GLU A 115 14.69 6.81 7.44
N ARG A 116 15.42 6.27 6.45
CA ARG A 116 16.72 6.78 6.00
C ARG A 116 16.64 8.04 5.13
N TYR A 117 15.45 8.42 4.67
CA TYR A 117 15.26 9.54 3.73
C TYR A 117 14.53 10.70 4.40
N THR A 118 15.03 11.92 4.18
CA THR A 118 14.31 13.15 4.58
C THR A 118 13.07 13.36 3.72
N ASP A 119 12.15 14.20 4.17
CA ASP A 119 10.96 14.54 3.37
C ASP A 119 11.36 15.17 2.03
N GLU A 120 12.34 16.07 2.00
CA GLU A 120 12.80 16.75 0.78
C GLU A 120 13.39 15.76 -0.24
N GLN A 121 14.09 14.72 0.22
CA GLN A 121 14.64 13.68 -0.65
C GLN A 121 13.51 12.84 -1.29
N LEU A 122 12.48 12.52 -0.52
CA LEU A 122 11.32 11.78 -1.01
C LEU A 122 10.47 12.63 -1.95
N GLU A 123 10.26 13.91 -1.62
CA GLU A 123 9.57 14.88 -2.48
C GLU A 123 10.30 15.04 -3.83
N THR A 124 11.62 15.17 -3.80
CA THR A 124 12.46 15.24 -5.02
C THR A 124 12.29 13.96 -5.86
N PHE A 125 12.38 12.79 -5.23
CA PHE A 125 12.16 11.52 -5.91
C PHE A 125 10.75 11.43 -6.54
N LEU A 126 9.71 11.81 -5.81
CA LEU A 126 8.33 11.79 -6.28
C LEU A 126 8.11 12.72 -7.47
N ALA A 127 8.79 13.87 -7.48
CA ALA A 127 8.74 14.83 -8.58
C ALA A 127 9.50 14.31 -9.81
N GLU A 128 10.73 13.83 -9.65
CA GLU A 128 11.59 13.35 -10.75
C GLU A 128 11.02 12.08 -11.43
N GLU A 129 10.45 11.16 -10.65
CA GLU A 129 9.83 9.95 -11.18
C GLU A 129 8.41 10.17 -11.71
N GLY A 130 7.81 11.34 -11.45
CA GLY A 130 6.41 11.62 -11.74
C GLY A 130 5.41 10.83 -10.88
N LEU A 131 5.88 10.13 -9.83
CA LEU A 131 5.04 9.31 -8.96
C LEU A 131 4.04 10.16 -8.16
N GLY A 132 4.44 11.35 -7.69
CA GLY A 132 3.53 12.23 -6.92
C GLY A 132 2.30 12.62 -7.73
N LYS A 133 2.48 13.04 -8.98
CA LYS A 133 1.39 13.37 -9.91
C LYS A 133 0.52 12.16 -10.23
N LEU A 134 1.14 11.00 -10.46
CA LEU A 134 0.43 9.75 -10.71
C LEU A 134 -0.49 9.39 -9.53
N LEU A 135 0.01 9.47 -8.30
CA LEU A 135 -0.77 9.17 -7.09
C LEU A 135 -1.98 10.11 -6.96
N LEU A 136 -1.79 11.41 -7.15
CA LEU A 136 -2.90 12.38 -7.04
C LEU A 136 -3.95 12.21 -8.15
N ALA A 137 -3.52 11.93 -9.38
CA ALA A 137 -4.44 11.64 -10.49
C ALA A 137 -5.23 10.34 -10.22
N TYR A 138 -4.55 9.28 -9.79
CA TYR A 138 -5.18 8.01 -9.45
C TYR A 138 -6.20 8.16 -8.32
N ALA A 139 -5.88 8.93 -7.28
CA ALA A 139 -6.78 9.19 -6.16
C ALA A 139 -8.09 9.88 -6.55
N ALA A 140 -8.07 10.71 -7.60
CA ALA A 140 -9.27 11.39 -8.11
C ALA A 140 -10.23 10.41 -8.80
N GLU A 141 -9.70 9.41 -9.49
CA GLU A 141 -10.46 8.40 -10.22
C GLU A 141 -10.87 7.22 -9.33
N HIS A 142 -10.04 6.89 -8.32
CA HIS A 142 -10.17 5.73 -7.45
C HIS A 142 -10.28 6.12 -5.96
N PRO A 143 -11.43 6.68 -5.53
CA PRO A 143 -11.58 7.19 -4.16
C PRO A 143 -11.47 6.14 -3.06
N ALA A 144 -11.70 4.85 -3.37
CA ALA A 144 -11.54 3.75 -2.41
C ALA A 144 -10.07 3.57 -1.96
N HIS A 145 -9.11 3.93 -2.82
CA HIS A 145 -7.69 3.86 -2.53
C HIS A 145 -7.18 5.01 -1.64
N VAL A 146 -8.00 6.05 -1.43
CA VAL A 146 -7.66 7.17 -0.55
C VAL A 146 -7.88 6.77 0.90
N LYS A 147 -6.80 6.64 1.65
CA LYS A 147 -6.81 6.22 3.05
C LYS A 147 -7.19 7.38 3.99
N PRO A 148 -7.81 7.07 5.15
CA PRO A 148 -8.04 8.08 6.19
C PRO A 148 -6.71 8.60 6.74
N TYR A 149 -6.76 9.76 7.41
CA TYR A 149 -5.61 10.30 8.11
C TYR A 149 -5.02 9.29 9.11
N SER A 150 -3.70 9.16 9.11
CA SER A 150 -2.95 8.47 10.16
C SER A 150 -1.72 9.30 10.56
N LYS A 151 -1.47 9.37 11.87
CA LYS A 151 -0.27 10.02 12.44
C LYS A 151 1.02 9.27 12.13
N GLU A 152 0.92 8.01 11.71
CA GLU A 152 2.07 7.15 11.39
C GLU A 152 2.64 7.42 10.00
N TYR A 153 1.97 8.28 9.23
CA TYR A 153 2.33 8.68 7.90
C TYR A 153 2.86 10.12 7.89
N ARG A 154 3.99 10.34 7.22
CA ARG A 154 4.56 11.68 6.97
C ARG A 154 3.96 12.24 5.69
N PHE A 155 3.34 13.41 5.76
CA PHE A 155 2.73 14.08 4.61
C PHE A 155 3.80 14.82 3.81
N LEU A 156 3.85 14.58 2.51
CA LEU A 156 4.84 15.15 1.60
C LEU A 156 4.21 16.30 0.79
N ASN A 157 5.05 17.24 0.34
CA ASN A 157 4.68 18.35 -0.53
C ASN A 157 5.04 18.02 -1.97
N VAL A 158 4.04 17.57 -2.75
CA VAL A 158 4.18 17.17 -4.16
C VAL A 158 3.12 17.79 -5.06
#